data_AF-A0A966JT97-F1
#
_entry.id   AF-A0A966JT97-F1
#
_cell.length_a   1.000
_cell.length_b   1.000
_cell.length_c   1.000
_cell.angle_alpha   90.00
_cell.angle_beta   90.00
_cell.angle_gamma   90.00
#
_symmetry.space_group_name_H-M   'P 1'
#
loop_
_entity.id
_entity.type
_entity.pdbx_description
1 polymer ?
#
loop_
_entity_poly.entity_id
_entity_poly.type
_entity_poly.pdbx_seq_one_letter_code
_entity_poly.pdbx_strand_id
1 'polypeptide(L)'
;MIVRSLQLRNFRNYAALDLSLGGGVQVTLEYAAPWRETGLMVALREARAADLRRGTSTVGPHRDDLIVSIDALAARTQGSHGEQHSLGLALRMGIHHAVSDRWGSPPVLVLDDVLAGLDPRRKAAVFEQLLVHLPTRQVLVTSPEALPDSPRITRVLRVIAGTITDVTPEG
;
A
#
# COMPACT_ATOMS: atom_id res chain seq x y z
N MET A 1 6.84 7.54 -23.12
CA MET A 1 5.82 6.53 -22.79
C MET A 1 4.92 7.09 -21.70
N ILE A 2 3.74 7.62 -22.05
CA ILE A 2 2.78 8.16 -21.09
C ILE A 2 1.89 6.98 -20.68
N VAL A 3 2.15 6.41 -19.49
CA VAL A 3 1.30 5.36 -18.94
C VAL A 3 0.04 6.05 -18.40
N ARG A 4 -1.05 6.03 -19.18
CA ARG A 4 -2.35 6.64 -18.82
C ARG A 4 -3.22 5.73 -17.94
N SER A 5 -2.97 4.43 -17.97
CA SER A 5 -3.58 3.47 -17.04
C SER A 5 -2.62 2.32 -16.82
N LEU A 6 -2.38 1.97 -15.55
CA LEU A 6 -1.69 0.74 -15.21
C LEU A 6 -2.77 -0.26 -14.82
N GLN A 7 -3.16 -1.11 -15.77
CA GLN A 7 -3.92 -2.31 -15.45
C GLN A 7 -2.93 -3.28 -14.77
N LEU A 8 -2.95 -3.34 -13.44
CA LEU A 8 -2.17 -4.31 -12.67
C LEU A 8 -2.78 -5.70 -12.88
N ARG A 9 -2.49 -6.32 -14.03
CA ARG A 9 -3.04 -7.62 -14.46
C ARG A 9 -2.57 -8.80 -13.62
N ASN A 10 -1.60 -8.61 -12.73
CA ASN A 10 -0.95 -9.67 -11.95
C ASN A 10 -1.17 -9.54 -10.44
N PHE A 11 -2.40 -9.29 -9.99
CA PHE A 11 -2.78 -9.49 -8.59
C PHE A 11 -2.76 -10.97 -8.14
N ARG A 12 -2.56 -11.91 -9.07
CA ARG A 12 -2.51 -13.37 -8.80
C ARG A 12 -1.49 -13.79 -7.73
N ASN A 13 -0.45 -13.00 -7.47
CA ASN A 13 0.56 -13.30 -6.45
C ASN A 13 0.22 -12.75 -5.04
N TYR A 14 -0.92 -12.07 -4.88
CA TYR A 14 -1.36 -11.49 -3.61
C TYR A 14 -2.75 -12.04 -3.22
N ALA A 15 -2.88 -13.37 -3.15
CA ALA A 15 -4.13 -14.04 -2.79
C ALA A 15 -4.71 -13.56 -1.44
N ALA A 16 -3.88 -13.01 -0.55
CA ALA A 16 -4.31 -12.28 0.66
C ALA A 16 -5.32 -11.15 0.39
N LEU A 17 -5.14 -10.44 -0.72
CA LEU A 17 -5.99 -9.32 -1.09
C LEU A 17 -7.25 -9.75 -1.83
N ASP A 18 -7.17 -10.85 -2.58
CA ASP A 18 -8.33 -11.53 -3.15
C ASP A 18 -9.26 -12.04 -2.03
N LEU A 19 -8.69 -12.49 -0.90
CA LEU A 19 -9.43 -12.86 0.32
C LEU A 19 -10.05 -11.66 1.06
N SER A 20 -9.49 -10.46 0.92
CA SER A 20 -9.89 -9.28 1.70
C SER A 20 -10.85 -8.34 0.98
N LEU A 21 -10.68 -8.21 -0.35
CA LEU A 21 -11.58 -7.47 -1.25
C LEU A 21 -12.72 -8.38 -1.76
N GLY A 22 -12.53 -9.69 -1.76
CA GLY A 22 -13.45 -10.66 -2.36
C GLY A 22 -12.98 -11.08 -3.75
N GLY A 23 -13.20 -12.36 -4.08
CA GLY A 23 -12.83 -12.91 -5.37
C GLY A 23 -13.50 -12.19 -6.53
N GLY A 24 -12.73 -11.78 -7.54
CA GLY A 24 -13.24 -11.18 -8.77
C GLY A 24 -13.34 -9.65 -8.78
N VAL A 25 -12.83 -8.98 -7.75
CA VAL A 25 -12.77 -7.51 -7.68
C VAL A 25 -11.70 -6.94 -8.60
N GLN A 26 -12.06 -5.92 -9.39
CA GLN A 26 -11.11 -5.21 -10.26
C GLN A 26 -10.57 -3.96 -9.57
N VAL A 27 -9.26 -3.93 -9.34
CA VAL A 27 -8.54 -2.74 -8.85
C VAL A 27 -7.87 -2.02 -10.01
N THR A 28 -8.11 -0.71 -10.14
CA THR A 28 -7.44 0.15 -11.13
C THR A 28 -6.68 1.29 -10.47
N LEU A 29 -5.54 1.65 -11.06
CA LEU A 29 -4.75 2.82 -10.67
C LEU A 29 -4.67 3.79 -11.86
N GLU A 30 -5.05 5.03 -11.61
CA GLU A 30 -4.98 6.12 -12.56
C GLU A 30 -4.15 7.26 -11.99
N TYR A 31 -3.14 7.70 -12.74
CA TYR A 31 -2.36 8.89 -12.40
C TYR A 31 -2.97 10.11 -13.09
N ALA A 32 -3.74 10.88 -12.34
CA ALA A 32 -4.44 12.07 -12.80
C ALA A 32 -3.47 13.25 -12.85
N ALA A 33 -3.00 13.55 -14.06
CA ALA A 33 -2.07 14.65 -14.33
C ALA A 33 -2.53 15.46 -15.57
N PRO A 34 -3.57 16.32 -15.44
CA PRO A 34 -4.21 16.98 -16.58
C PRO A 34 -3.25 17.81 -17.44
N TRP A 35 -2.24 18.42 -16.82
CA TRP A 35 -1.22 19.21 -17.53
C TRP A 35 -0.38 18.37 -18.51
N ARG A 36 -0.39 17.03 -18.43
CA ARG A 36 0.28 16.16 -19.40
C ARG A 36 -0.41 16.14 -20.76
N GLU A 37 -1.68 16.54 -20.84
CA GLU A 37 -2.42 16.58 -22.10
C GLU A 37 -2.00 17.74 -22.99
N THR A 38 -1.81 18.92 -22.40
CA THR A 38 -1.42 20.16 -23.10
C THR A 38 0.07 20.47 -22.97
N GLY A 39 0.76 19.88 -21.99
CA GLY A 39 2.16 20.13 -21.66
C GLY A 39 2.31 21.18 -20.56
N LEU A 40 3.28 20.94 -19.66
CA LEU A 40 3.46 21.73 -18.44
C LEU A 40 3.62 23.24 -18.71
N MET A 41 4.39 23.61 -19.75
CA MET A 41 4.62 25.02 -20.09
C MET A 41 3.34 25.74 -20.49
N VAL A 42 2.45 25.08 -21.26
CA VAL A 42 1.18 25.67 -21.71
C VAL A 42 0.26 25.83 -20.51
N ALA A 43 0.09 24.76 -19.73
CA ALA A 43 -0.78 24.76 -18.57
C ALA A 43 -0.36 25.79 -17.51
N LEU A 44 0.95 25.99 -17.27
CA LEU A 44 1.46 27.05 -16.39
C LEU A 44 1.19 28.46 -16.93
N ARG A 45 1.25 28.68 -18.25
CA ARG A 45 0.95 29.98 -18.86
C ARG A 45 -0.53 30.33 -18.70
N GLU A 46 -1.41 29.35 -18.92
CA GLU A 46 -2.86 29.51 -18.77
C GLU A 46 -3.26 29.76 -17.30
N ALA A 47 -2.64 29.06 -16.35
CA ALA A 47 -2.93 29.21 -14.92
C ALA A 47 -2.37 30.50 -14.30
N ARG A 48 -1.41 31.18 -14.96
CA ARG A 48 -0.63 32.30 -14.38
C ARG A 48 -1.47 33.37 -13.70
N ALA A 49 -2.55 33.83 -14.34
CA ALA A 49 -3.40 34.87 -13.77
C ALA A 49 -4.12 34.40 -12.49
N ALA A 50 -4.57 33.14 -12.46
CA ALA A 50 -5.20 32.54 -11.28
C ALA A 50 -4.17 32.27 -10.18
N ASP A 51 -2.98 31.78 -10.54
CA ASP A 51 -1.87 31.52 -9.61
C ASP A 51 -1.41 32.79 -8.91
N LEU A 52 -1.25 33.90 -9.64
CA LEU A 52 -0.91 35.20 -9.06
C LEU A 52 -1.95 35.70 -8.06
N ARG A 53 -3.26 35.53 -8.36
CA ARG A 53 -4.33 35.89 -7.42
C ARG A 53 -4.34 35.03 -6.16
N ARG A 54 -3.98 33.74 -6.29
CA ARG A 54 -3.97 32.78 -5.17
C ARG A 54 -2.64 32.77 -4.41
N GLY A 55 -1.58 33.37 -4.96
CA GLY A 55 -0.23 33.34 -4.39
C GLY A 55 0.43 31.95 -4.41
N THR A 56 -0.04 31.01 -5.23
CA THR A 56 0.47 29.64 -5.29
C THR A 56 0.29 29.03 -6.67
N SER A 57 1.20 28.15 -7.09
CA SER A 57 1.05 27.40 -8.34
C SER A 57 -0.04 26.35 -8.24
N THR A 58 -1.05 26.45 -9.10
CA THR A 58 -2.21 25.55 -9.15
C THR A 58 -2.07 24.41 -10.14
N VAL A 59 -1.01 24.40 -10.95
CA VAL A 59 -0.73 23.38 -11.96
C VAL A 59 0.70 22.87 -11.84
N GLY A 60 0.89 21.55 -11.97
CA GLY A 60 2.18 20.87 -12.01
C GLY A 60 2.15 19.53 -11.26
N PRO A 61 3.25 18.77 -11.27
CA PRO A 61 3.32 17.44 -10.64
C PRO A 61 2.92 17.41 -9.17
N HIS A 62 3.09 18.52 -8.45
CA HIS A 62 2.67 18.67 -7.04
C HIS A 62 1.15 18.77 -6.85
N ARG A 63 0.38 18.86 -7.93
CA ARG A 63 -1.09 18.90 -7.96
C ARG A 63 -1.70 17.65 -8.60
N ASP A 64 -0.87 16.71 -9.04
CA ASP A 64 -1.33 15.45 -9.60
C ASP A 64 -1.89 14.54 -8.49
N ASP A 65 -2.76 13.61 -8.87
CA ASP A 65 -3.35 12.64 -7.94
C ASP A 65 -3.17 11.20 -8.45
N LEU A 66 -3.17 10.25 -7.50
CA LEU A 66 -3.24 8.83 -7.80
C LEU A 66 -4.62 8.33 -7.36
N ILE A 67 -5.49 8.15 -8.34
CA ILE A 67 -6.84 7.63 -8.15
C ILE A 67 -6.75 6.11 -8.14
N VAL A 68 -7.27 5.49 -7.08
CA VAL A 68 -7.36 4.05 -6.96
C VAL A 68 -8.83 3.67 -6.86
N SER A 69 -9.29 2.79 -7.74
CA SER A 69 -10.70 2.40 -7.82
C SER A 69 -10.86 0.89 -7.64
N ILE A 70 -11.99 0.53 -7.05
CA ILE A 70 -12.47 -0.84 -6.83
C ILE A 70 -13.79 -0.96 -7.61
N ASP A 71 -13.85 -1.85 -8.59
CA ASP A 71 -15.02 -2.02 -9.47
C ASP A 71 -15.54 -0.69 -10.03
N ALA A 72 -14.60 0.14 -10.52
CA ALA A 72 -14.80 1.50 -11.04
C ALA A 72 -15.23 2.58 -10.02
N LEU A 73 -15.44 2.23 -8.75
CA LEU A 73 -15.74 3.19 -7.69
C LEU A 73 -14.45 3.67 -7.02
N ALA A 74 -14.37 4.96 -6.71
CA ALA A 74 -13.17 5.54 -6.10
C ALA A 74 -13.01 5.01 -4.66
N ALA A 75 -11.96 4.23 -4.41
CA ALA A 75 -11.78 3.54 -3.13
C ALA A 75 -11.67 4.51 -1.95
N ARG A 76 -11.07 5.69 -2.16
CA ARG A 76 -10.89 6.74 -1.15
C ARG A 76 -12.21 7.23 -0.55
N THR A 77 -13.26 7.34 -1.36
CA THR A 77 -14.55 7.94 -0.94
C THR A 77 -15.67 6.92 -0.82
N GLN A 78 -15.59 5.80 -1.55
CA GLN A 78 -16.67 4.82 -1.66
C GLN A 78 -16.30 3.44 -1.12
N GLY A 79 -15.01 3.15 -0.92
CA GLY A 79 -14.57 1.89 -0.33
C GLY A 79 -14.88 1.84 1.16
N SER A 80 -15.30 0.68 1.65
CA SER A 80 -15.37 0.38 3.07
C SER A 80 -13.99 0.49 3.74
N HIS A 81 -13.98 0.65 5.06
CA HIS A 81 -12.73 0.74 5.81
C HIS A 81 -11.81 -0.49 5.58
N GLY A 82 -12.39 -1.69 5.55
CA GLY A 82 -11.66 -2.93 5.29
C GLY A 82 -11.06 -2.97 3.88
N GLU A 83 -11.78 -2.50 2.87
CA GLU A 83 -11.29 -2.42 1.49
C GLU A 83 -10.16 -1.40 1.35
N GLN A 84 -10.31 -0.20 1.94
CA GLN A 84 -9.28 0.82 1.94
C GLN A 84 -7.99 0.33 2.63
N HIS A 85 -8.13 -0.33 3.77
CA HIS A 85 -7.02 -0.91 4.51
C HIS A 85 -6.30 -1.99 3.70
N SER A 86 -7.08 -2.92 3.13
CA SER A 86 -6.54 -4.01 2.30
C SER A 86 -5.82 -3.47 1.07
N LEU A 87 -6.41 -2.50 0.39
CA LEU A 87 -5.82 -1.82 -0.75
C LEU A 87 -4.52 -1.10 -0.37
N GLY A 88 -4.50 -0.39 0.77
CA GLY A 88 -3.30 0.26 1.29
C GLY A 88 -2.17 -0.74 1.53
N LEU A 89 -2.48 -1.90 2.11
CA LEU A 89 -1.51 -2.99 2.28
C LEU A 89 -1.02 -3.51 0.91
N ALA A 90 -1.92 -3.70 -0.05
CA ALA A 90 -1.58 -4.13 -1.41
C ALA A 90 -0.59 -3.22 -2.10
N LEU A 91 -0.84 -1.91 -2.02
CA LEU A 91 0.00 -0.89 -2.63
C LEU A 91 1.40 -0.91 -1.99
N ARG A 92 1.49 -1.06 -0.66
CA ARG A 92 2.77 -1.23 0.04
C ARG A 92 3.52 -2.48 -0.42
N MET A 93 2.82 -3.59 -0.62
CA MET A 93 3.44 -4.82 -1.13
C MET A 93 3.92 -4.67 -2.58
N GLY A 94 3.12 -4.02 -3.43
CA GLY A 94 3.51 -3.70 -4.81
C GLY A 94 4.75 -2.81 -4.86
N ILE A 95 4.85 -1.82 -3.97
CA ILE A 95 6.04 -0.97 -3.81
C ILE A 95 7.25 -1.79 -3.35
N HIS A 96 7.09 -2.64 -2.32
CA HIS A 96 8.15 -3.52 -1.85
C HIS A 96 8.72 -4.37 -2.99
N HIS A 97 7.85 -4.96 -3.80
CA HIS A 97 8.25 -5.75 -4.97
C HIS A 97 8.98 -4.90 -6.03
N ALA A 98 8.42 -3.74 -6.40
CA ALA A 98 9.04 -2.85 -7.38
C ALA A 98 10.43 -2.36 -6.94
N VAL A 99 10.60 -2.09 -5.64
CA VAL A 99 11.89 -1.73 -5.04
C VAL A 99 12.84 -2.93 -5.05
N SER A 100 12.36 -4.13 -4.71
CA SER A 100 13.15 -5.37 -4.73
C SER A 100 13.70 -5.64 -6.13
N ASP A 101 12.86 -5.53 -7.16
CA ASP A 101 13.25 -5.74 -8.56
C ASP A 101 14.25 -4.69 -9.03
N ARG A 102 14.04 -3.42 -8.65
CA ARG A 102 14.93 -2.32 -9.06
C ARG A 102 16.34 -2.47 -8.51
N TRP A 103 16.48 -2.94 -7.28
CA TRP A 103 17.77 -3.00 -6.56
C TRP A 103 18.36 -4.40 -6.46
N GLY A 104 17.68 -5.43 -6.97
CA GLY A 104 18.13 -6.82 -6.96
C GLY A 104 18.17 -7.46 -5.55
N SER A 105 17.63 -6.78 -4.54
CA SER A 105 17.54 -7.28 -3.18
C SER A 105 16.31 -6.70 -2.49
N PRO A 106 15.55 -7.51 -1.75
CA PRO A 106 14.38 -7.02 -1.04
C PRO A 106 14.78 -6.12 0.14
N PRO A 107 14.11 -4.97 0.33
CA PRO A 107 14.31 -4.14 1.52
C PRO A 107 13.70 -4.81 2.76
N VAL A 108 14.15 -4.37 3.94
CA VAL A 108 13.50 -4.72 5.22
C VAL A 108 12.05 -4.23 5.16
N LEU A 109 11.11 -5.12 5.47
CA LEU A 109 9.70 -4.79 5.52
C LEU A 109 9.30 -4.43 6.95
N VAL A 110 8.79 -3.22 7.15
CA VAL A 110 8.26 -2.77 8.44
C VAL A 110 6.76 -2.59 8.32
N LEU A 111 6.02 -3.29 9.17
CA LEU A 111 4.57 -3.33 9.19
C LEU A 111 4.08 -2.81 10.54
N ASP A 112 3.68 -1.54 10.55
CA ASP A 112 3.17 -0.90 11.77
C ASP A 112 1.65 -1.07 11.87
N ASP A 113 1.21 -1.87 12.84
CA ASP A 113 -0.19 -2.17 13.17
C ASP A 113 -1.07 -2.54 11.96
N VAL A 114 -0.48 -3.18 10.94
CA VAL A 114 -1.16 -3.48 9.66
C VAL A 114 -2.22 -4.57 9.76
N LEU A 115 -2.45 -5.13 10.94
CA LEU A 115 -3.48 -6.13 11.20
C LEU A 115 -4.66 -5.54 11.98
N ALA A 116 -4.58 -4.28 12.42
CA ALA A 116 -5.67 -3.62 13.13
C ALA A 116 -6.95 -3.55 12.30
N GLY A 117 -8.10 -3.60 12.97
CA GLY A 117 -9.42 -3.49 12.33
C GLY A 117 -9.86 -4.71 11.51
N LEU A 118 -9.03 -5.76 11.42
CA LEU A 118 -9.40 -7.03 10.77
C LEU A 118 -9.95 -8.02 11.79
N ASP A 119 -10.94 -8.83 11.36
CA ASP A 119 -11.40 -9.97 12.16
C ASP A 119 -10.30 -11.05 12.26
N PRO A 120 -10.35 -11.95 13.27
CA PRO A 120 -9.29 -12.94 13.51
C PRO A 120 -8.98 -13.83 12.31
N ARG A 121 -9.98 -14.21 11.50
CA ARG A 121 -9.76 -15.05 10.32
C ARG A 121 -9.00 -14.28 9.26
N ARG A 122 -9.37 -13.01 9.03
CA ARG A 122 -8.66 -12.12 8.10
C ARG A 122 -7.24 -11.81 8.57
N LYS A 123 -7.03 -11.54 9.86
CA LYS A 123 -5.68 -11.32 10.44
C LYS A 123 -4.76 -12.50 10.12
N ALA A 124 -5.19 -13.73 10.40
CA ALA A 124 -4.42 -14.94 10.13
C ALA A 124 -4.12 -15.12 8.63
N ALA A 125 -5.12 -14.91 7.77
CA ALA A 125 -4.94 -15.02 6.32
C ALA A 125 -3.94 -13.99 5.77
N VAL A 126 -4.06 -12.73 6.17
CA VAL A 126 -3.15 -11.66 5.76
C VAL A 126 -1.73 -11.94 6.29
N PHE A 127 -1.60 -12.31 7.56
CA PHE A 127 -0.33 -12.58 8.20
C PHE A 127 0.44 -13.73 7.53
N GLU A 128 -0.21 -14.87 7.32
CA GLU A 128 0.40 -16.00 6.62
C GLU A 128 0.83 -15.63 5.20
N GLN A 129 -0.01 -14.89 4.48
CA GLN A 129 0.32 -14.48 3.12
C GLN A 129 1.52 -13.54 3.05
N LEU A 130 1.61 -12.58 3.96
CA LEU A 130 2.76 -11.67 4.07
C LEU A 130 4.05 -12.44 4.34
N LEU A 131 4.01 -13.46 5.21
CA LEU A 131 5.18 -14.23 5.60
C LEU A 131 5.58 -15.31 4.57
N VAL A 132 4.63 -15.84 3.81
CA VAL A 132 4.85 -16.92 2.84
C VAL A 132 5.23 -16.39 1.45
N HIS A 133 4.54 -15.36 0.97
CA HIS A 133 4.62 -14.97 -0.45
C HIS A 133 5.54 -13.78 -0.72
N LEU A 134 5.98 -13.06 0.31
CA LEU A 134 6.93 -11.99 0.10
C LEU A 134 8.34 -12.56 0.04
N PRO A 135 9.11 -12.31 -1.04
CA PRO A 135 10.51 -12.64 -1.11
C PRO A 135 11.29 -11.62 -0.27
N THR A 136 11.03 -11.56 1.04
CA THR A 136 11.68 -10.64 1.97
C THR A 136 12.63 -11.41 2.88
N ARG A 137 13.77 -10.79 3.19
CA ARG A 137 14.75 -11.38 4.11
C ARG A 137 14.43 -11.10 5.57
N GLN A 138 13.78 -9.97 5.84
CA GLN A 138 13.49 -9.53 7.20
C GLN A 138 12.17 -8.76 7.22
N VAL A 139 11.32 -9.13 8.19
CA VAL A 139 10.05 -8.46 8.46
C VAL A 139 10.02 -8.05 9.93
N LEU A 140 9.60 -6.83 10.19
CA LEU A 140 9.29 -6.31 11.52
C LEU A 140 7.79 -6.01 11.55
N VAL A 141 7.07 -6.60 12.49
CA VAL A 141 5.62 -6.39 12.66
C VAL A 141 5.38 -5.86 14.06
N THR A 142 4.60 -4.79 14.18
CA THR A 142 4.10 -4.31 15.48
C THR A 142 2.63 -4.68 15.60
N SER A 143 2.21 -5.02 16.82
CA SER A 143 0.80 -5.18 17.15
C SER A 143 0.60 -4.95 18.65
N PRO A 144 -0.52 -4.33 19.06
CA PRO A 144 -0.90 -4.26 20.47
C PRO A 144 -1.41 -5.62 21.00
N GLU A 145 -1.78 -6.54 20.10
CA GLU A 145 -2.28 -7.87 20.42
C GLU A 145 -1.25 -8.94 20.05
N ALA A 146 -1.47 -10.17 20.51
CA ALA A 146 -0.69 -11.30 20.05
C ALA A 146 -0.92 -11.52 18.54
N LEU A 147 0.18 -11.69 17.80
CA LEU A 147 0.11 -12.06 16.38
C LEU A 147 -0.37 -13.52 16.26
N PRO A 148 -0.98 -13.89 15.11
CA PRO A 148 -1.27 -15.29 14.82
C PRO A 148 0.01 -16.14 14.90
N ASP A 149 -0.08 -17.34 15.45
CA ASP A 149 1.04 -18.26 15.51
C ASP A 149 1.54 -18.60 14.11
N SER A 150 2.85 -18.52 13.89
CA SER A 150 3.48 -18.91 12.64
C SER A 150 4.92 -19.35 12.88
N PRO A 151 5.38 -20.47 12.27
CA PRO A 151 6.76 -20.95 12.42
C PRO A 151 7.80 -19.99 11.81
N ARG A 152 7.34 -18.97 11.07
CA ARG A 152 8.18 -17.92 10.50
C ARG A 152 8.47 -16.78 11.48
N ILE A 153 7.76 -16.72 12.60
CA ILE A 153 8.10 -15.81 13.70
C ILE A 153 9.37 -16.35 14.35
N THR A 154 10.48 -15.66 14.09
CA THR A 154 11.79 -16.05 14.63
C THR A 154 12.11 -15.39 15.95
N ARG A 155 11.51 -14.22 16.24
CA ARG A 155 11.63 -13.50 17.50
C ARG A 155 10.36 -12.74 17.85
N VAL A 156 10.05 -12.69 19.15
CA VAL A 156 8.98 -11.87 19.71
C VAL A 156 9.57 -10.91 20.72
N LEU A 157 9.40 -9.61 20.47
CA LEU A 157 9.88 -8.55 21.34
C LEU A 157 8.70 -7.86 22.02
N ARG A 158 8.76 -7.73 23.34
CA ARG A 158 7.78 -7.00 24.14
C ARG A 158 8.31 -5.60 24.43
N VAL A 159 7.51 -4.58 24.15
CA VAL A 159 7.85 -3.18 24.40
C VAL A 159 6.94 -2.61 25.49
N ILE A 160 7.50 -2.22 26.63
CA ILE A 160 6.77 -1.63 27.76
C ILE A 160 7.52 -0.40 28.25
N ALA A 161 6.85 0.76 28.30
CA ALA A 161 7.42 2.02 28.79
C ALA A 161 8.80 2.36 28.17
N GLY A 162 8.95 2.13 26.86
CA GLY A 162 10.19 2.36 26.12
C GLY A 162 11.28 1.30 26.31
N THR A 163 11.04 0.27 27.13
CA THR A 163 11.96 -0.86 27.33
C THR A 163 11.57 -2.02 26.42
N ILE A 164 12.55 -2.62 25.76
CA ILE A 164 12.38 -3.77 24.86
C ILE A 164 12.93 -5.02 25.54
N THR A 165 12.12 -6.07 25.66
CA THR A 165 12.54 -7.38 26.17
C THR A 165 12.25 -8.48 25.15
N ASP A 166 13.17 -9.42 25.01
CA ASP A 166 12.96 -10.62 24.20
C ASP A 166 12.08 -11.60 25.00
N VAL A 167 10.96 -12.00 24.40
CA VAL A 167 9.98 -12.93 24.97
C VAL A 167 9.69 -14.07 24.00
N THR A 168 10.64 -14.35 23.09
CA THR A 168 10.54 -15.47 22.15
C THR A 168 10.35 -16.76 22.94
N PRO A 169 9.27 -17.54 22.70
CA PRO A 169 9.05 -18.79 23.41
C PRO A 169 10.25 -19.73 23.23
N GLU A 170 10.76 -20.28 24.33
CA GLU A 170 11.69 -21.40 24.26
C GLU A 170 10.90 -22.61 23.71
N GLY A 171 11.31 -23.10 22.54
CA GLY A 171 10.62 -24.18 21.82
C GLY A 171 10.62 -25.52 22.55
#